data_AF-A0A2T4IIR2-F1
#
_entry.id   AF-A0A2T4IIR2-F1
#
_cell.length_a   1.000
_cell.length_b   1.000
_cell.length_c   1.000
_cell.angle_alpha   90.00
_cell.angle_beta   90.00
_cell.angle_gamma   90.00
#
_symmetry.space_group_name_H-M   'P 1'
#
loop_
_entity.id
_entity.type
_entity.pdbx_description
1 polymer ?
#
loop_
_entity_poly.entity_id
_entity_poly.type
_entity_poly.pdbx_seq_one_letter_code
_entity_poly.pdbx_strand_id
1 'polypeptide(L)' 'MQSVNIHEAKTHLSRFVDLAAAGEVIIIARAGKPVARLVAL' A
#
# COMPACT_ATOMS: atom_id res chain seq x y z
N MET A 1 9.37 1.72 4.85
CA MET A 1 8.89 1.23 3.53
C MET A 1 8.19 -0.09 3.77
N GLN A 2 6.85 -0.07 3.85
CA GLN A 2 6.05 -1.25 4.12
C GLN A 2 5.58 -1.86 2.79
N SER A 3 5.69 -3.18 2.63
CA SER A 3 5.15 -3.88 1.46
C SER A 3 3.99 -4.77 1.88
N VAL A 4 2.85 -4.61 1.23
CA VAL A 4 1.62 -5.37 1.51
C VAL A 4 1.15 -6.11 0.27
N ASN A 5 0.51 -7.27 0.46
CA ASN A 5 -0.06 -8.01 -0.66
C ASN A 5 -1.34 -7.31 -1.15
N ILE A 6 -1.63 -7.37 -2.45
CA ILE A 6 -2.85 -6.81 -3.03
C ILE A 6 -4.14 -7.38 -2.40
N HIS A 7 -4.12 -8.61 -1.88
CA HIS A 7 -5.26 -9.20 -1.18
C HIS A 7 -5.56 -8.52 0.16
N GLU A 8 -4.51 -8.08 0.86
CA GLU A 8 -4.64 -7.31 2.09
C GLU A 8 -4.99 -5.85 1.77
N ALA A 9 -4.32 -5.28 0.76
CA ALA A 9 -4.53 -3.91 0.30
C ALA A 9 -5.99 -3.67 -0.11
N LYS A 10 -6.63 -4.60 -0.85
CA LYS A 10 -8.04 -4.43 -1.24
C LYS A 10 -9.01 -4.48 -0.06
N THR A 11 -8.67 -5.23 1.00
CA THR A 11 -9.51 -5.40 2.18
C THR A 11 -9.40 -4.20 3.13
N HIS A 12 -8.19 -3.64 3.27
CA HIS A 12 -7.89 -2.54 4.18
C HIS A 12 -7.43 -1.27 3.46
N LEU A 13 -7.95 -1.02 2.26
CA LEU A 13 -7.46 0.05 1.39
C LEU A 13 -7.50 1.40 2.08
N SER A 14 -8.61 1.75 2.73
CA SER A 14 -8.76 3.03 3.43
C SER A 14 -7.65 3.26 4.46
N ARG A 15 -7.33 2.24 5.28
CA ARG A 15 -6.24 2.33 6.26
C ARG A 15 -4.89 2.60 5.60
N PHE A 16 -4.59 1.93 4.48
CA PHE A 16 -3.32 2.15 3.78
C PHE A 16 -3.26 3.52 3.09
N VAL A 17 -4.40 4.03 2.63
CA VAL A 17 -4.49 5.40 2.10
C VAL A 17 -4.23 6.42 3.22
N ASP A 18 -4.82 6.24 4.40
CA ASP A 18 -4.60 7.14 5.54
C ASP A 18 -3.13 7.18 5.96
N LEU A 19 -2.48 6.01 6.05
CA LEU A 19 -1.04 5.91 6.31
C LEU A 19 -0.21 6.60 5.23
N ALA A 20 -0.56 6.42 3.96
CA ALA A 20 0.13 7.08 2.85
C ALA A 20 -0.04 8.60 2.90
N ALA A 21 -1.24 9.09 3.21
CA ALA A 21 -1.54 10.51 3.40
C ALA A 21 -0.79 11.10 4.61
N ALA A 22 -0.52 10.31 5.65
CA ALA A 22 0.31 10.69 6.78
C ALA A 22 1.82 10.72 6.47
N GLY A 23 2.22 10.39 5.23
CA GLY A 23 3.60 10.45 4.75
C GLY A 23 4.30 9.09 4.67
N GLU A 24 3.61 7.98 4.94
CA GLU A 24 4.19 6.66 4.73
C GLU A 24 4.25 6.28 3.24
N VAL A 25 5.27 5.52 2.86
CA VAL A 25 5.38 4.92 1.53
C VAL A 25 5.08 3.43 1.62
N ILE A 26 3.99 3.04 0.96
CA ILE A 26 3.51 1.65 0.97
C ILE A 26 3.61 1.07 -0.44
N ILE A 27 4.25 -0.09 -0.56
CA ILE A 27 4.32 -0.86 -1.79
C ILE A 27 3.22 -1.92 -1.77
N ILE A 28 2.44 -1.98 -2.83
CA ILE A 28 1.48 -3.08 -3.04
C ILE A 28 2.14 -4.09 -3.97
N ALA A 29 2.20 -5.34 -3.52
CA ALA A 29 2.76 -6.45 -4.27
C ALA A 29 1.69 -7.50 -4.65
N ARG A 30 1.86 -8.15 -5.80
CA ARG A 30 1.08 -9.30 -6.25
C ARG A 30 2.03 -10.48 -6.44
N ALA A 31 1.81 -11.57 -5.71
CA ALA A 31 2.67 -12.76 -5.74
C ALA A 31 4.17 -12.42 -5.54
N GLY A 32 4.46 -11.56 -4.55
CA GLY A 32 5.83 -11.10 -4.23
C GLY A 32 6.41 -10.06 -5.19
N LYS A 33 5.72 -9.72 -6.28
CA LYS A 33 6.18 -8.70 -7.24
C LYS A 33 5.53 -7.35 -6.93
N PRO A 34 6.29 -6.26 -6.71
CA PRO A 34 5.74 -4.92 -6.58
C PRO A 34 4.94 -4.52 -7.83
N VAL A 35 3.73 -3.99 -7.65
CA VAL A 35 2.85 -3.59 -8.76
C VAL A 35 2.29 -2.18 -8.61
N ALA A 36 2.26 -1.63 -7.40
CA ALA A 36 1.82 -0.26 -7.16
C ALA A 36 2.53 0.32 -5.93
N ARG A 37 2.47 1.64 -5.79
CA ARG A 37 3.00 2.38 -4.66
C ARG A 37 1.99 3.44 -4.26
N LEU A 38 1.61 3.45 -2.99
CA LEU A 38 0.82 4.51 -2.36
C LEU A 38 1.79 5.53 -1.76
N VAL A 39 1.51 6.81 -2.06
CA VAL A 39 2.24 7.99 -1.55
C VAL A 39 1.23 9.10 -1.31
N ALA A 40 1.55 10.04 -0.43
CA ALA A 40 0.85 11.31 -0.36
C ALA A 40 0.88 12.04 -1.71
N LEU A 41 -0.16 12.82 -1.98
CA LEU A 41 -0.21 13.74 -3.11
C LEU A 41 0.64 14.99 -2.84
#